data_AF-A0A925ZV31-F1
#
_entry.id   AF-A0A925ZV31-F1
#
_cell.length_a   1.000
_cell.length_b   1.000
_cell.length_c   1.000
_cell.angle_alpha   90.00
_cell.angle_beta   90.00
_cell.angle_gamma   90.00
#
_symmetry.space_group_name_H-M   'P 1'
#
loop_
_entity.id
_entity.type
_entity.pdbx_description
1 polymer ?
#
loop_
_entity_poly.entity_id
_entity_poly.type
_entity_poly.pdbx_seq_one_letter_code
_entity_poly.pdbx_strand_id
1 'polypeptide(L)'
;MKNIIVFIAGGTIATRRSPTIGGAAFPTKGDDMLALLPHDDVRLTFEEVNALPASHQTPAAMLELAQRVESALLSPAVDGAVVACGSDTLEESAYLLDLTVQGAKPLVCTAATRNVALLGYDGLTNLADAIRLSASPDARDTGVLVAVGGAVFAAS
;
A
#
# COMPACT_ATOMS: atom_id res chain seq x y z
N MET A 1 -6.31 18.28 5.36
CA MET A 1 -5.16 17.43 4.97
C MET A 1 -5.21 16.12 5.75
N LYS A 2 -5.36 15.00 5.04
CA LYS A 2 -5.46 13.63 5.57
C LYS A 2 -4.07 13.00 5.66
N ASN A 3 -3.77 12.33 6.75
CA ASN A 3 -2.48 11.67 6.96
C ASN A 3 -2.59 10.21 6.55
N ILE A 4 -1.95 9.85 5.44
CA ILE A 4 -1.99 8.50 4.89
C ILE A 4 -0.60 7.88 5.00
N ILE A 5 -0.53 6.70 5.60
CA ILE A 5 0.69 5.91 5.65
C ILE A 5 0.67 4.83 4.56
N VAL A 6 1.78 4.69 3.85
CA VAL A 6 1.97 3.68 2.81
C VAL A 6 2.99 2.67 3.30
N PHE A 7 2.53 1.45 3.56
CA PHE A 7 3.37 0.31 3.91
C PHE A 7 3.87 -0.38 2.64
N ILE A 8 5.17 -0.65 2.60
CA ILE A 8 5.83 -1.36 1.51
C ILE A 8 6.21 -2.75 2.00
N ALA A 9 5.61 -3.77 1.40
CA ALA A 9 5.85 -5.19 1.68
C ALA A 9 6.38 -5.91 0.42
N GLY A 10 7.26 -5.22 -0.32
CA GLY A 10 7.94 -5.74 -1.49
C GLY A 10 7.05 -5.88 -2.73
N GLY A 11 7.31 -6.92 -3.52
CA GLY A 11 6.65 -7.17 -4.80
C GLY A 11 7.09 -6.25 -5.94
N THR A 12 6.55 -6.53 -7.14
CA THR A 12 6.88 -5.83 -8.40
C THR A 12 6.69 -4.31 -8.32
N ILE A 13 5.72 -3.85 -7.51
CA ILE A 13 5.41 -2.43 -7.31
C ILE A 13 6.55 -1.64 -6.66
N ALA A 14 7.41 -2.29 -5.86
CA ALA A 14 8.48 -1.66 -5.06
C ALA A 14 9.89 -2.18 -5.40
N THR A 15 10.13 -2.58 -6.66
CA THR A 15 11.34 -3.32 -7.09
C THR A 15 12.66 -2.51 -7.14
N ARG A 16 12.69 -1.22 -6.83
CA ARG A 16 13.96 -0.44 -6.78
C ARG A 16 14.27 0.02 -5.36
N ARG A 17 15.51 -0.08 -4.90
CA ARG A 17 15.90 0.50 -3.60
C ARG A 17 16.14 2.00 -3.73
N SER A 18 15.56 2.81 -2.84
CA SER A 18 15.86 4.24 -2.76
C SER A 18 17.05 4.51 -1.82
N PRO A 19 18.06 5.27 -2.27
CA PRO A 19 19.15 5.71 -1.40
C PRO A 19 18.70 6.67 -0.28
N THR A 20 17.58 7.37 -0.46
CA THR A 20 17.04 8.37 0.48
C THR A 20 16.12 7.78 1.54
N ILE A 21 15.46 6.65 1.26
CA ILE A 21 14.46 6.02 2.15
C ILE A 21 15.02 4.77 2.84
N GLY A 22 16.15 4.22 2.38
CA GLY A 22 16.87 3.17 3.10
C GLY A 22 16.45 1.72 2.79
N GLY A 23 15.65 1.48 1.75
CA GLY A 23 15.32 0.13 1.26
C GLY A 23 14.38 0.12 0.04
N ALA A 24 13.57 -0.94 -0.15
CA ALA A 24 12.60 -1.08 -1.23
C ALA A 24 11.73 0.17 -1.36
N ALA A 25 11.83 0.79 -2.52
CA ALA A 25 11.21 2.04 -2.82
C ALA A 25 10.38 1.92 -4.08
N PHE A 26 9.40 2.81 -4.16
CA PHE A 26 8.80 3.10 -5.44
C PHE A 26 9.92 3.50 -6.42
N PRO A 27 9.79 3.13 -7.70
CA PRO A 27 10.79 3.37 -8.73
C PRO A 27 11.20 4.84 -8.87
N THR A 28 12.14 5.27 -8.06
CA THR A 28 12.61 6.65 -8.00
C THR A 28 13.83 6.77 -8.90
N LYS A 29 13.58 6.93 -10.20
CA LYS A 29 14.45 7.85 -10.94
C LYS A 29 13.85 9.23 -10.74
N GLY A 30 14.43 9.99 -9.81
CA GLY A 30 13.99 11.34 -9.43
C GLY A 30 12.82 11.33 -8.47
N ASP A 31 12.74 12.36 -7.64
CA ASP A 31 11.60 12.70 -6.78
C ASP A 31 10.28 12.90 -7.58
N ASP A 32 10.34 12.81 -8.91
CA ASP A 32 9.26 13.07 -9.86
C ASP A 32 8.07 12.09 -9.77
N MET A 33 8.30 10.80 -9.54
CA MET A 33 7.18 9.82 -9.52
C MET A 33 6.32 9.93 -8.27
N LEU A 34 6.91 10.28 -7.12
CA LEU A 34 6.13 10.61 -5.93
C LEU A 34 5.34 11.90 -6.17
N ALA A 35 5.90 12.89 -6.87
CA ALA A 35 5.17 14.12 -7.23
C ALA A 35 3.94 13.88 -8.12
N LEU A 36 3.85 12.72 -8.80
CA LEU A 36 2.67 12.33 -9.57
C LEU A 36 1.54 11.72 -8.71
N LEU A 37 1.83 11.37 -7.45
CA LEU A 37 0.82 10.87 -6.53
C LEU A 37 -0.09 12.00 -6.05
N PRO A 38 -1.29 11.67 -5.55
CA PRO A 38 -2.19 12.65 -4.97
C PRO A 38 -1.53 13.32 -3.74
N HIS A 39 -1.28 14.63 -3.82
CA HIS A 39 -0.81 15.47 -2.71
C HIS A 39 -1.83 16.51 -2.27
N ASP A 40 -2.82 16.81 -3.10
CA ASP A 40 -3.89 17.74 -2.76
C ASP A 40 -4.67 17.15 -1.57
N ASP A 41 -4.64 17.86 -0.44
CA ASP A 41 -5.26 17.46 0.81
C ASP A 41 -4.79 16.14 1.43
N VAL A 42 -3.66 15.57 1.00
CA VAL A 42 -3.07 14.34 1.57
C VAL A 42 -1.61 14.54 1.94
N ARG A 43 -1.24 14.13 3.15
CA ARG A 43 0.14 14.03 3.61
C ARG A 43 0.54 12.56 3.65
N LEU A 44 1.53 12.20 2.85
CA LEU A 44 2.03 10.82 2.72
C LEU A 44 3.23 10.58 3.65
N THR A 45 3.19 9.45 4.35
CA THR A 45 4.35 8.87 5.04
C THR A 45 4.57 7.45 4.54
N PHE A 46 5.82 7.01 4.46
CA PHE A 46 6.17 5.69 3.94
C PHE A 46 6.87 4.87 5.01
N GLU A 47 6.49 3.60 5.13
CA GLU A 47 7.14 2.62 6.00
C GLU A 47 7.44 1.37 5.19
N GLU A 48 8.71 0.96 5.16
CA GLU A 48 9.09 -0.32 4.59
C GLU A 48 9.08 -1.39 5.69
N VAL A 49 8.20 -2.37 5.53
CA VAL A 49 8.09 -3.50 6.45
C VAL A 49 9.03 -4.62 6.01
N ASN A 50 9.05 -4.91 4.71
CA ASN A 50 10.00 -5.84 4.11
C ASN A 50 10.17 -5.58 2.60
N ALA A 51 11.19 -6.22 2.02
CA ALA A 51 11.53 -6.13 0.60
C ALA A 51 11.47 -7.50 -0.11
N LEU A 52 10.54 -8.37 0.31
CA LEU A 52 10.48 -9.74 -0.22
C LEU A 52 9.82 -9.77 -1.62
N PRO A 53 10.27 -10.64 -2.53
CA PRO A 53 9.46 -11.03 -3.67
C PRO A 53 8.13 -11.63 -3.19
N ALA A 54 7.05 -11.44 -3.95
CA ALA A 54 5.72 -11.94 -3.62
C ALA A 54 5.74 -13.43 -3.24
N SER A 55 6.43 -14.24 -4.05
CA SER A 55 6.59 -15.68 -3.85
C SER A 55 7.36 -16.11 -2.59
N HIS A 56 8.01 -15.17 -1.90
CA HIS A 56 8.75 -15.41 -0.66
C HIS A 56 8.02 -14.84 0.56
N GLN A 57 6.85 -14.24 0.36
CA GLN A 57 6.05 -13.74 1.46
C GLN A 57 5.53 -14.91 2.28
N THR A 58 5.78 -14.87 3.59
CA THR A 58 5.38 -15.93 4.52
C THR A 58 4.23 -15.47 5.41
N PRO A 59 3.41 -16.37 5.96
CA PRO A 59 2.37 -16.01 6.93
C PRO A 59 2.92 -15.21 8.13
N ALA A 60 4.15 -15.50 8.58
CA ALA A 60 4.80 -14.74 9.64
C ALA A 60 5.10 -13.29 9.23
N ALA A 61 5.58 -13.07 8.00
CA ALA A 61 5.82 -11.74 7.46
C ALA A 61 4.51 -10.97 7.21
N MET A 62 3.44 -11.67 6.80
CA MET A 62 2.10 -11.06 6.67
C MET A 62 1.53 -10.67 8.03
N LEU A 63 1.74 -11.48 9.06
CA LEU A 63 1.32 -11.17 10.43
C LEU A 63 2.10 -9.98 11.00
N GLU A 64 3.41 -9.89 10.76
CA GLU A 64 4.19 -8.71 11.13
C GLU A 64 3.65 -7.45 10.45
N LEU A 65 3.36 -7.52 9.14
CA LEU A 65 2.73 -6.43 8.40
C LEU A 65 1.40 -6.02 9.03
N ALA A 66 0.53 -6.98 9.37
CA ALA A 66 -0.75 -6.69 10.01
C ALA A 66 -0.59 -5.96 11.35
N GLN A 67 0.36 -6.38 12.18
CA GLN A 67 0.66 -5.72 13.46
C GLN A 67 1.14 -4.28 13.28
N ARG A 68 1.98 -4.01 12.27
CA ARG A 68 2.44 -2.66 11.94
C ARG A 68 1.29 -1.77 11.48
N VAL A 69 0.45 -2.29 10.59
CA VAL A 69 -0.72 -1.60 10.06
C VAL A 69 -1.72 -1.27 11.16
N GLU A 70 -2.07 -2.25 12.00
CA GLU A 70 -2.97 -2.06 13.14
C GLU A 70 -2.44 -0.98 14.09
N SER A 71 -1.16 -1.08 14.48
CA SER A 71 -0.53 -0.11 15.38
C SER A 71 -0.60 1.32 14.82
N ALA A 72 -0.34 1.50 13.52
CA ALA A 72 -0.43 2.81 12.88
C ALA A 72 -1.87 3.33 12.83
N LEU A 73 -2.84 2.47 12.49
CA LEU A 73 -4.25 2.86 12.39
C LEU A 73 -4.88 3.16 13.76
N LEU A 74 -4.35 2.65 14.87
CA LEU A 74 -4.74 3.06 16.21
C LEU A 74 -4.34 4.51 16.55
N SER A 75 -3.30 5.04 15.89
CA SER A 75 -2.83 6.41 16.14
C SER A 75 -3.83 7.45 15.63
N PRO A 76 -4.26 8.44 16.43
CA PRO A 76 -5.13 9.52 15.95
C PRO A 76 -4.45 10.41 14.90
N ALA A 77 -3.12 10.32 14.75
CA ALA A 77 -2.37 11.06 13.75
C ALA A 77 -2.47 10.45 12.34
N VAL A 78 -2.99 9.22 12.18
CA VAL A 78 -3.16 8.53 10.89
C VAL A 78 -4.65 8.48 10.55
N ASP A 79 -5.01 8.91 9.35
CA ASP A 79 -6.39 8.91 8.86
C ASP A 79 -6.76 7.64 8.07
N GLY A 80 -5.78 7.00 7.44
CA GLY A 80 -5.94 5.80 6.62
C GLY A 80 -4.59 5.23 6.21
N ALA A 81 -4.60 4.03 5.63
CA ALA A 81 -3.38 3.32 5.24
C ALA A 81 -3.50 2.67 3.86
N VAL A 82 -2.34 2.54 3.20
CA VAL A 82 -2.16 1.78 1.97
C VAL A 82 -1.12 0.69 2.20
N VAL A 83 -1.36 -0.51 1.69
CA VAL A 83 -0.38 -1.60 1.68
C VAL A 83 -0.02 -1.91 0.22
N ALA A 84 1.22 -1.64 -0.16
CA ALA A 84 1.78 -1.99 -1.45
C ALA A 84 2.58 -3.30 -1.31
N CYS A 85 2.09 -4.37 -1.93
CA CYS A 85 2.72 -5.69 -1.86
C CYS A 85 2.79 -6.37 -3.24
N GLY A 86 3.27 -7.61 -3.24
CA GLY A 86 3.32 -8.45 -4.42
C GLY A 86 1.94 -8.96 -4.86
N SER A 87 1.69 -8.96 -6.17
CA SER A 87 0.44 -9.46 -6.75
C SER A 87 0.16 -10.93 -6.40
N ASP A 88 1.21 -11.77 -6.34
CA ASP A 88 1.05 -13.21 -6.16
C ASP A 88 0.49 -13.59 -4.78
N THR A 89 0.62 -12.70 -3.79
CA THR A 89 0.12 -12.91 -2.43
C THR A 89 -0.78 -11.78 -1.94
N LEU A 90 -1.35 -11.01 -2.88
CA LEU A 90 -2.16 -9.84 -2.59
C LEU A 90 -3.46 -10.25 -1.90
N GLU A 91 -4.11 -11.31 -2.38
CA GLU A 91 -5.37 -11.80 -1.84
C GLU A 91 -5.21 -12.31 -0.41
N GLU A 92 -4.16 -13.09 -0.11
CA GLU A 92 -3.93 -13.62 1.23
C GLU A 92 -3.52 -12.52 2.22
N SER A 93 -2.73 -11.55 1.76
CA SER A 93 -2.32 -10.41 2.59
C SER A 93 -3.52 -9.52 2.91
N ALA A 94 -4.35 -9.19 1.90
CA ALA A 94 -5.54 -8.38 2.07
C ALA A 94 -6.56 -9.06 2.98
N TYR A 95 -6.80 -10.36 2.78
CA TYR A 95 -7.75 -11.11 3.60
C TYR A 95 -7.26 -11.26 5.05
N LEU A 96 -5.95 -11.50 5.28
CA LEU A 96 -5.41 -11.51 6.64
C LEU A 96 -5.60 -10.16 7.33
N LEU A 97 -5.34 -9.06 6.63
CA LEU A 97 -5.55 -7.71 7.16
C LEU A 97 -7.02 -7.47 7.49
N ASP A 98 -7.95 -7.89 6.65
CA ASP A 98 -9.41 -7.76 6.88
C ASP A 98 -9.86 -8.48 8.16
N LEU A 99 -9.25 -9.63 8.46
CA LEU A 99 -9.55 -10.41 9.66
C LEU A 99 -8.90 -9.85 10.93
N THR A 100 -7.75 -9.19 10.82
CA THR A 100 -6.89 -8.87 11.97
C THR A 100 -6.86 -7.40 12.32
N VAL A 101 -6.98 -6.51 11.35
CA VAL A 101 -6.94 -5.05 11.57
C VAL A 101 -8.33 -4.55 11.87
N GLN A 102 -8.55 -4.15 13.12
CA GLN A 102 -9.84 -3.66 13.57
C GLN A 102 -9.94 -2.12 13.46
N GLY A 103 -11.13 -1.63 13.10
CA GLY A 103 -11.46 -0.20 13.17
C GLY A 103 -12.07 0.36 11.90
N ALA A 104 -12.48 1.62 11.99
CA ALA A 104 -13.24 2.33 10.96
C ALA A 104 -12.38 3.03 9.90
N LYS A 105 -11.05 3.08 10.09
CA LYS A 105 -10.18 3.84 9.21
C LYS A 105 -9.92 3.07 7.91
N PRO A 106 -9.92 3.74 6.75
CA PRO A 106 -9.72 3.06 5.47
C PRO A 106 -8.35 2.37 5.40
N LEU A 107 -8.35 1.13 4.92
CA LEU A 107 -7.15 0.35 4.62
C LEU A 107 -7.29 -0.23 3.20
N VAL A 108 -6.34 0.13 2.33
CA VAL A 108 -6.38 -0.26 0.92
C VAL A 108 -5.11 -1.00 0.53
N CYS A 109 -5.25 -2.23 0.05
CA CYS A 109 -4.15 -3.00 -0.52
C CYS A 109 -4.03 -2.73 -2.03
N THR A 110 -2.81 -2.75 -2.53
CA THR A 110 -2.53 -2.53 -3.95
C THR A 110 -1.27 -3.27 -4.39
N ALA A 111 -1.16 -3.51 -5.68
CA ALA A 111 -0.01 -4.17 -6.29
C ALA A 111 0.21 -3.65 -7.72
N ALA A 112 1.33 -4.06 -8.32
CA ALA A 112 1.62 -3.86 -9.73
C ALA A 112 1.98 -5.20 -10.36
N THR A 113 1.50 -5.42 -11.57
CA THR A 113 1.82 -6.64 -12.34
C THR A 113 3.01 -6.44 -13.26
N ARG A 114 3.31 -5.18 -13.61
CA ARG A 114 4.42 -4.84 -14.51
C ARG A 114 5.57 -4.23 -13.75
N ASN A 115 6.78 -4.58 -14.15
CA ASN A 115 7.98 -3.93 -13.65
C ASN A 115 8.02 -2.48 -14.14
N VAL A 116 8.51 -1.56 -13.31
CA VAL A 116 8.62 -0.14 -13.66
C VAL A 116 9.49 0.16 -14.88
N ALA A 117 10.43 -0.72 -15.20
CA ALA A 117 11.25 -0.56 -16.40
C ALA A 117 10.46 -0.84 -17.69
N LEU A 118 9.24 -1.39 -17.59
CA LEU A 118 8.41 -1.76 -18.73
C LEU A 118 7.39 -0.68 -19.07
N LEU A 119 7.10 -0.55 -20.37
CA LEU A 119 6.03 0.31 -20.85
C LEU A 119 4.68 -0.14 -20.25
N GLY A 120 3.90 0.86 -19.81
CA GLY A 120 2.58 0.61 -19.22
C GLY A 120 2.65 0.08 -17.79
N TYR A 121 3.68 0.47 -17.03
CA TYR A 121 3.73 0.27 -15.57
C TYR A 121 2.44 0.76 -14.91
N ASP A 122 1.79 -0.15 -14.19
CA ASP A 122 0.48 0.03 -13.54
C ASP A 122 0.59 0.46 -12.07
N GLY A 123 1.77 0.37 -11.46
CA GLY A 123 1.94 0.65 -10.04
C GLY A 123 1.67 2.10 -9.64
N LEU A 124 1.94 3.08 -10.51
CA LEU A 124 1.62 4.49 -10.21
C LEU A 124 0.12 4.73 -10.12
N THR A 125 -0.63 4.24 -11.11
CA THR A 125 -2.09 4.42 -11.14
C THR A 125 -2.75 3.67 -10.00
N ASN A 126 -2.36 2.41 -9.77
CA ASN A 126 -2.92 1.60 -8.68
C ASN A 126 -2.61 2.24 -7.31
N LEU A 127 -1.40 2.77 -7.11
CA LEU A 127 -1.02 3.46 -5.87
C LEU A 127 -1.78 4.78 -5.69
N ALA A 128 -1.94 5.57 -6.74
CA ALA A 128 -2.72 6.81 -6.69
C ALA A 128 -4.19 6.55 -6.33
N ASP A 129 -4.79 5.51 -6.91
CA ASP A 129 -6.17 5.10 -6.61
C ASP A 129 -6.29 4.61 -5.17
N ALA A 130 -5.33 3.82 -4.68
CA ALA A 130 -5.30 3.37 -3.29
C ALA A 130 -5.15 4.53 -2.29
N ILE A 131 -4.32 5.54 -2.61
CA ILE A 131 -4.14 6.74 -1.79
C ILE A 131 -5.45 7.56 -1.74
N ARG A 132 -6.11 7.77 -2.88
CA ARG A 132 -7.41 8.49 -2.91
C ARG A 132 -8.46 7.77 -2.10
N LEU A 133 -8.55 6.45 -2.26
CA LEU A 133 -9.52 5.63 -1.57
C LEU A 133 -9.25 5.62 -0.05
N SER A 134 -7.99 5.50 0.37
CA SER A 134 -7.64 5.55 1.80
C SER A 134 -7.84 6.91 2.45
N ALA A 135 -7.90 8.00 1.67
CA ALA A 135 -8.27 9.34 2.14
C ALA A 135 -9.78 9.62 2.10
N SER A 136 -10.57 8.75 1.45
CA SER A 136 -12.00 8.96 1.25
C SER A 136 -12.83 8.67 2.51
N PRO A 137 -13.76 9.56 2.89
CA PRO A 137 -14.74 9.27 3.94
C PRO A 137 -15.63 8.05 3.62
N ASP A 138 -15.88 7.78 2.35
CA ASP A 138 -16.78 6.69 1.90
C ASP A 138 -16.14 5.31 2.02
N ALA A 139 -14.81 5.23 2.23
CA ALA A 139 -14.08 3.98 2.47
C ALA A 139 -13.95 3.65 3.96
N ARG A 140 -14.65 4.39 4.84
CA ARG A 140 -14.70 4.09 6.27
C ARG A 140 -15.67 2.95 6.52
N ASP A 141 -15.34 2.09 7.46
CA ASP A 141 -16.19 0.95 7.87
C ASP A 141 -16.56 -0.01 6.72
N THR A 142 -15.75 -0.07 5.66
CA THR A 142 -15.95 -0.95 4.50
C THR A 142 -15.09 -2.22 4.53
N GLY A 143 -14.38 -2.47 5.61
CA GLY A 143 -13.32 -3.49 5.66
C GLY A 143 -12.10 -3.08 4.82
N VAL A 144 -11.24 -4.06 4.52
CA VAL A 144 -10.07 -3.88 3.66
C VAL A 144 -10.49 -3.92 2.20
N LEU A 145 -10.03 -2.92 1.45
CA LEU A 145 -10.27 -2.81 0.01
C LEU A 145 -9.00 -3.17 -0.76
N VAL A 146 -9.16 -3.64 -2.00
CA VAL A 146 -8.07 -3.89 -2.94
C VAL A 146 -8.28 -3.00 -4.17
N ALA A 147 -7.30 -2.17 -4.50
CA ALA A 147 -7.33 -1.26 -5.65
C ALA A 147 -6.28 -1.64 -6.69
N VAL A 148 -6.72 -2.24 -7.80
CA VAL A 148 -5.86 -2.67 -8.91
C VAL A 148 -6.60 -2.51 -10.24
N GLY A 149 -5.90 -2.07 -11.29
CA GLY A 149 -6.42 -2.06 -12.66
C GLY A 149 -7.64 -1.13 -12.86
N GLY A 150 -7.78 -0.10 -12.04
CA GLY A 150 -8.92 0.84 -12.10
C GLY A 150 -10.22 0.30 -11.49
N ALA A 151 -10.15 -0.81 -10.73
CA ALA A 151 -11.28 -1.39 -10.01
C ALA A 151 -10.99 -1.49 -8.51
N VAL A 152 -12.07 -1.54 -7.73
CA VAL A 152 -12.04 -1.71 -6.27
C VAL A 152 -12.74 -3.01 -5.92
N PHE A 153 -12.10 -3.83 -5.09
CA PHE A 153 -12.60 -5.11 -4.61
C PHE A 153 -12.62 -5.11 -3.08
N ALA A 154 -13.53 -5.89 -2.50
CA ALA A 154 -13.43 -6.25 -1.09
C ALA A 154 -12.33 -7.31 -0.91
N ALA A 155 -11.68 -7.32 0.24
CA ALA A 155 -10.76 -8.39 0.62
C ALA A 155 -11.49 -9.71 0.95
N SER A 156 -12.78 -9.64 1.30
CA SER A 156 -13.64 -10.75 1.71
C SER A 156 -14.89 -10.94 0.85
#